data_AF-A0A0R2SY54-F1
#
_entry.id   AF-A0A0R2SY54-F1
#
_cell.length_a   1.000
_cell.length_b   1.000
_cell.length_c   1.000
_cell.angle_alpha   90.00
_cell.angle_beta   90.00
_cell.angle_gamma   90.00
#
_symmetry.space_group_name_H-M   'P 1'
#
loop_
_entity.id
_entity.type
_entity.pdbx_description
1 polymer ?
#
loop_
_entity_poly.entity_id
_entity_poly.type
_entity_poly.pdbx_seq_one_letter_code
_entity_poly.pdbx_strand_id
1 'polypeptide(L)'
;MAAIGSRILALIAVSLALFFVGVQSAAFEISGSKWKGGKTDFYVSLTGESPSGIAWHDSFLAAIADWDDDTVFDFNVIEQAIDPCLEDGLNSVDFTDEVCGSEYGASTLAVTLRRLSSTLLGEPNIFEADIVINSDIRYDIYDGLLYPGSNRRIDFRRVAIHELGHVIGLEHESRELAIMAPTIGDIDRPTEDDFAGVDALYTALESCTQNTLVLGTITNSLADGDCTVAQITAGGTDFSYIDLYRIDLEKAATLSLTMTSSALDSVLLISDLNLTVIDYDDKSAEGCSSTLTRQLDPGSYLVLANTFDKQVDPACVTEGDYSLTAHYQSGYPLPLGAAISTSDTPARGIITGAASNSSGAFYQTRFSADESIKVNGEIAIAAQDIGEAGFVVAAALTGDQVFALNSAGIFVERANNASPFPKHRTGELRAIETVLMLDAVVPESLGITELDVDFLLGYGLDSDPSTIFYNSTPIKMVIEPSTP
;
A
#
# COMPACT_ATOMS: atom_id res chain seq x y z
N MET A 1 44.18 70.69 -30.28
CA MET A 1 44.66 69.90 -31.44
C MET A 1 45.40 68.70 -30.87
N ALA A 2 44.87 67.50 -31.15
CA ALA A 2 45.41 66.15 -30.97
C ALA A 2 45.73 65.58 -29.56
N ALA A 3 45.25 64.33 -29.39
CA ALA A 3 45.74 63.21 -28.57
C ALA A 3 45.42 63.20 -27.07
N ILE A 4 45.10 62.09 -26.39
CA ILE A 4 44.84 60.65 -26.64
C ILE A 4 44.14 60.15 -25.34
N GLY A 5 43.26 59.14 -25.39
CA GLY A 5 42.79 58.48 -24.17
C GLY A 5 41.75 57.39 -24.39
N SER A 6 42.17 56.25 -24.92
CA SER A 6 41.39 55.03 -25.10
C SER A 6 40.96 54.43 -23.74
N ARG A 7 39.69 54.03 -23.59
CA ARG A 7 39.26 53.09 -22.55
C ARG A 7 38.43 51.95 -23.15
N ILE A 8 39.00 50.78 -22.95
CA ILE A 8 38.62 49.41 -23.26
C ILE A 8 37.19 49.09 -22.81
N LEU A 9 36.36 48.53 -23.71
CA LEU A 9 35.14 47.81 -23.35
C LEU A 9 35.53 46.44 -22.78
N ALA A 10 35.12 46.15 -21.55
CA ALA A 10 35.18 44.82 -20.97
C ALA A 10 33.99 44.00 -21.51
N LEU A 11 34.28 42.93 -22.25
CA LEU A 11 33.32 41.88 -22.60
C LEU A 11 33.10 41.00 -21.37
N ILE A 12 31.87 41.01 -20.84
CA ILE A 12 31.41 40.07 -19.81
C ILE A 12 31.05 38.77 -20.56
N ALA A 13 31.86 37.73 -20.37
CA ALA A 13 31.53 36.37 -20.79
C ALA A 13 30.55 35.79 -19.78
N VAL A 14 29.30 35.57 -20.19
CA VAL A 14 28.32 34.81 -19.42
C VAL A 14 28.55 33.33 -19.74
N SER A 15 29.17 32.60 -18.82
CA SER A 15 29.23 31.13 -18.86
C SER A 15 27.85 30.57 -18.52
N LEU A 16 27.17 30.02 -19.52
CA LEU A 16 25.96 29.23 -19.36
C LEU A 16 26.39 27.83 -18.88
N ALA A 17 26.40 27.60 -17.57
CA ALA A 17 26.55 26.26 -17.02
C ALA A 17 25.25 25.51 -17.24
N LEU A 18 25.19 24.67 -18.28
CA LEU A 18 24.16 23.64 -18.39
C LEU A 18 24.42 22.60 -17.29
N PHE A 19 23.64 22.66 -16.21
CA PHE A 19 23.42 21.51 -15.36
C PHE A 19 22.57 20.52 -16.16
N PHE A 20 23.22 19.56 -16.81
CA PHE A 20 22.55 18.32 -17.18
C PHE A 20 22.28 17.58 -15.87
N VAL A 21 21.06 17.70 -15.35
CA VAL A 21 20.52 16.68 -14.46
C VAL A 21 20.29 15.48 -15.37
N GLY A 22 21.27 14.58 -15.42
CA GLY A 22 21.09 13.29 -16.06
C GLY A 22 19.97 12.59 -15.30
N VAL A 23 18.82 12.42 -15.93
CA VAL A 23 17.88 11.38 -15.52
C VAL A 23 18.64 10.08 -15.78
N GLN A 24 19.17 9.44 -14.74
CA GLN A 24 19.58 8.05 -14.87
C GLN A 24 18.29 7.29 -15.23
N SER A 25 18.23 6.83 -16.48
CA SER A 25 17.30 5.80 -16.88
C SER A 25 17.74 4.57 -16.11
N ALA A 26 17.03 4.18 -15.05
CA ALA A 26 17.29 2.90 -14.41
C ALA A 26 17.12 1.79 -15.47
N ALA A 27 18.11 0.91 -15.60
CA ALA A 27 18.21 -0.02 -16.72
C ALA A 27 17.95 -1.47 -16.33
N PHE A 28 18.03 -1.78 -15.03
CA PHE A 28 17.78 -3.07 -14.43
C PHE A 28 16.65 -3.86 -15.10
N GLU A 29 16.82 -5.18 -15.15
CA GLU A 29 15.85 -6.11 -15.72
C GLU A 29 15.16 -6.90 -14.59
N ILE A 30 13.84 -6.74 -14.51
CA ILE A 30 12.96 -7.49 -13.60
C ILE A 30 11.80 -8.10 -14.38
N SER A 31 11.42 -9.32 -14.02
CA SER A 31 10.20 -9.96 -14.56
C SER A 31 8.95 -9.52 -13.81
N GLY A 32 9.08 -9.25 -12.51
CA GLY A 32 7.97 -9.01 -11.57
C GLY A 32 7.76 -10.18 -10.60
N SER A 33 8.38 -11.35 -10.87
CA SER A 33 8.38 -12.48 -9.93
C SER A 33 9.22 -12.17 -8.70
N LYS A 34 8.61 -12.26 -7.52
CA LYS A 34 9.21 -11.81 -6.27
C LYS A 34 8.73 -12.55 -5.04
N TRP A 35 9.41 -12.32 -3.92
CA TRP A 35 8.97 -12.82 -2.61
C TRP A 35 7.85 -11.95 -2.04
N LYS A 36 6.87 -12.58 -1.39
CA LYS A 36 5.87 -11.83 -0.64
C LYS A 36 6.51 -11.09 0.52
N GLY A 37 6.31 -9.77 0.57
CA GLY A 37 6.82 -8.92 1.65
C GLY A 37 8.33 -8.70 1.64
N GLY A 38 9.03 -9.01 0.54
CA GLY A 38 10.46 -8.69 0.37
C GLY A 38 11.38 -9.40 1.34
N LYS A 39 11.09 -10.65 1.70
CA LYS A 39 11.93 -11.40 2.64
C LYS A 39 11.85 -12.90 2.42
N THR A 40 12.87 -13.61 2.88
CA THR A 40 12.88 -15.08 2.86
C THR A 40 13.84 -15.68 3.88
N ASP A 41 13.57 -16.91 4.32
CA ASP A 41 14.52 -17.70 5.11
C ASP A 41 15.57 -18.31 4.16
N PHE A 42 16.85 -18.30 4.53
CA PHE A 42 17.90 -18.92 3.70
C PHE A 42 18.83 -19.81 4.52
N TYR A 43 18.92 -21.07 4.14
CA TYR A 43 19.65 -22.12 4.84
C TYR A 43 21.08 -22.24 4.31
N VAL A 44 22.07 -22.01 5.18
CA VAL A 44 23.49 -21.99 4.80
C VAL A 44 24.29 -22.98 5.62
N SER A 45 24.95 -23.94 4.96
CA SER A 45 25.82 -24.92 5.62
C SER A 45 26.98 -25.40 4.73
N LEU A 46 27.62 -24.48 4.02
CA LEU A 46 28.79 -24.80 3.21
C LEU A 46 29.97 -25.26 4.08
N THR A 47 30.71 -26.26 3.62
CA THR A 47 31.87 -26.80 4.34
C THR A 47 33.16 -26.60 3.56
N GLY A 48 34.28 -26.44 4.27
CA GLY A 48 35.61 -26.29 3.68
C GLY A 48 36.05 -24.84 3.48
N GLU A 49 37.26 -24.69 2.93
CA GLU A 49 37.94 -23.42 2.75
C GLU A 49 38.42 -23.26 1.30
N SER A 50 38.48 -22.02 0.85
CA SER A 50 39.14 -21.63 -0.39
C SER A 50 40.65 -21.88 -0.34
N PRO A 51 41.32 -21.93 -1.50
CA PRO A 51 42.78 -21.91 -1.57
C PRO A 51 43.44 -20.73 -0.83
N SER A 52 42.75 -19.58 -0.71
CA SER A 52 43.18 -18.43 0.08
C SER A 52 42.99 -18.60 1.60
N GLY A 53 42.38 -19.69 2.06
CA GLY A 53 42.15 -20.01 3.48
C GLY A 53 40.93 -19.33 4.09
N ILE A 54 39.96 -18.93 3.25
CA ILE A 54 38.71 -18.32 3.69
C ILE A 54 37.61 -19.37 3.61
N ALA A 55 36.80 -19.51 4.67
CA ALA A 55 35.70 -20.48 4.67
C ALA A 55 34.63 -20.10 3.63
N TRP A 56 34.14 -21.08 2.88
CA TRP A 56 33.05 -20.86 1.91
C TRP A 56 31.78 -20.35 2.59
N HIS A 57 31.50 -20.90 3.79
CA HIS A 57 30.40 -20.49 4.65
C HIS A 57 30.44 -18.98 4.95
N ASP A 58 31.55 -18.50 5.53
CA ASP A 58 31.71 -17.10 5.91
C ASP A 58 31.61 -16.16 4.70
N SER A 59 32.15 -16.58 3.56
CA SER A 59 32.06 -15.80 2.32
C SER A 59 30.67 -15.74 1.73
N PHE A 60 29.86 -16.79 1.90
CA PHE A 60 28.47 -16.79 1.43
C PHE A 60 27.59 -15.92 2.35
N LEU A 61 27.80 -15.99 3.67
CA LEU A 61 27.15 -15.07 4.60
C LEU A 61 27.51 -13.60 4.30
N ALA A 62 28.75 -13.33 3.92
CA ALA A 62 29.16 -12.00 3.51
C ALA A 62 28.52 -11.55 2.18
N ALA A 63 28.21 -12.48 1.27
CA ALA A 63 27.47 -12.20 0.04
C ALA A 63 25.99 -11.88 0.31
N ILE A 64 25.36 -12.53 1.29
CA ILE A 64 24.02 -12.15 1.78
C ILE A 64 24.04 -10.73 2.34
N ALA A 65 25.03 -10.42 3.19
CA ALA A 65 25.17 -9.09 3.78
C ALA A 65 25.39 -7.98 2.73
N ASP A 66 26.04 -8.27 1.59
CA ASP A 66 26.19 -7.31 0.49
C ASP A 66 24.84 -6.88 -0.12
N TRP A 67 23.75 -7.63 0.11
CA TRP A 67 22.39 -7.28 -0.30
C TRP A 67 21.54 -6.74 0.87
N ASP A 68 21.55 -7.41 2.02
CA ASP A 68 20.69 -7.05 3.17
C ASP A 68 21.01 -5.65 3.74
N ASP A 69 22.30 -5.27 3.77
CA ASP A 69 22.72 -4.03 4.44
C ASP A 69 22.27 -2.76 3.70
N ASP A 70 22.04 -2.87 2.38
CA ASP A 70 21.83 -1.73 1.48
C ASP A 70 20.52 -1.81 0.67
N THR A 71 19.65 -2.79 0.93
CA THR A 71 18.35 -2.93 0.24
C THR A 71 17.17 -3.07 1.20
N VAL A 72 15.96 -2.99 0.64
CA VAL A 72 14.70 -3.26 1.37
C VAL A 72 14.39 -4.75 1.52
N PHE A 73 15.20 -5.64 0.95
CA PHE A 73 15.02 -7.08 1.04
C PHE A 73 15.68 -7.65 2.31
N ASP A 74 15.08 -8.67 2.92
CA ASP A 74 15.55 -9.25 4.19
C ASP A 74 15.75 -10.77 4.09
N PHE A 75 17.00 -11.22 4.20
CA PHE A 75 17.33 -12.63 4.40
C PHE A 75 17.38 -13.00 5.89
N ASN A 76 16.52 -13.92 6.30
CA ASN A 76 16.65 -14.57 7.60
C ASN A 76 17.54 -15.83 7.48
N VAL A 77 18.81 -15.69 7.84
CA VAL A 77 19.80 -16.78 7.72
C VAL A 77 19.61 -17.85 8.79
N ILE A 78 19.58 -19.11 8.35
CA ILE A 78 19.51 -20.28 9.22
C ILE A 78 20.71 -21.19 8.92
N GLU A 79 21.62 -21.34 9.89
CA GLU A 79 22.81 -22.20 9.73
C GLU A 79 22.48 -23.69 9.90
N GLN A 80 21.87 -24.28 8.87
CA GLN A 80 21.52 -25.69 8.82
C GLN A 80 21.67 -26.23 7.40
N ALA A 81 22.12 -27.49 7.28
CA ALA A 81 22.21 -28.18 6.01
C ALA A 81 20.82 -28.57 5.49
N ILE A 82 20.52 -28.12 4.28
CA ILE A 82 19.37 -28.49 3.44
C ILE A 82 19.95 -28.83 2.06
N ASP A 83 19.33 -29.79 1.39
CA ASP A 83 19.74 -30.23 0.04
C ASP A 83 19.08 -29.33 -1.00
N PRO A 84 19.84 -28.50 -1.76
CA PRO A 84 19.29 -27.54 -2.73
C PRO A 84 18.63 -28.19 -3.96
N CYS A 85 18.66 -29.52 -4.05
CA CYS A 85 18.00 -30.27 -5.12
C CYS A 85 16.63 -30.83 -4.74
N LEU A 86 16.17 -30.62 -3.51
CA LEU A 86 14.81 -30.94 -3.10
C LEU A 86 13.87 -29.78 -3.41
N GLU A 87 12.61 -30.10 -3.73
CA GLU A 87 11.53 -29.10 -3.78
C GLU A 87 10.75 -29.22 -2.48
N ASP A 88 11.27 -28.59 -1.43
CA ASP A 88 10.75 -28.68 -0.06
C ASP A 88 10.21 -27.35 0.49
N GLY A 89 10.34 -26.27 -0.30
CA GLY A 89 9.90 -24.92 0.04
C GLY A 89 10.92 -24.17 0.89
N LEU A 90 12.15 -24.66 1.01
CA LEU A 90 13.25 -24.03 1.75
C LEU A 90 14.34 -23.59 0.76
N ASN A 91 14.95 -22.44 1.03
CA ASN A 91 16.01 -21.91 0.17
C ASN A 91 17.36 -22.32 0.71
N SER A 92 18.22 -22.90 -0.10
CA SER A 92 19.51 -23.37 0.37
C SER A 92 20.62 -23.25 -0.69
N VAL A 93 21.85 -23.55 -0.26
CA VAL A 93 23.02 -23.52 -1.14
C VAL A 93 23.96 -24.69 -0.86
N ASP A 94 24.47 -25.32 -1.93
CA ASP A 94 25.57 -26.29 -1.82
C ASP A 94 26.42 -26.36 -3.10
N PHE A 95 27.62 -26.92 -2.98
CA PHE A 95 28.43 -27.34 -4.13
C PHE A 95 27.92 -28.68 -4.67
N THR A 96 27.67 -28.76 -5.97
CA THR A 96 27.15 -29.97 -6.62
C THR A 96 27.92 -30.30 -7.90
N ASP A 97 27.92 -31.59 -8.26
CA ASP A 97 28.51 -32.07 -9.53
C ASP A 97 27.55 -31.89 -10.73
N GLU A 98 26.26 -31.74 -10.46
CA GLU A 98 25.18 -31.59 -11.45
C GLU A 98 24.15 -30.55 -10.98
N VAL A 99 23.40 -29.98 -11.92
CA VAL A 99 22.18 -29.21 -11.66
C VAL A 99 21.03 -30.18 -11.38
N CYS A 100 21.04 -30.78 -10.19
CA CYS A 100 19.97 -31.63 -9.67
C CYS A 100 19.51 -32.73 -10.65
N GLY A 101 20.46 -33.49 -11.18
CA GLY A 101 20.24 -34.59 -12.14
C GLY A 101 20.45 -34.21 -13.61
N SER A 102 20.89 -32.98 -13.90
CA SER A 102 21.27 -32.52 -15.23
C SER A 102 22.70 -31.98 -15.24
N GLU A 103 23.46 -32.23 -16.31
CA GLU A 103 24.82 -31.69 -16.45
C GLU A 103 24.81 -30.16 -16.46
N TYR A 104 25.82 -29.55 -15.84
CA TYR A 104 26.08 -28.12 -15.98
C TYR A 104 26.37 -27.75 -17.44
N GLY A 105 25.94 -26.55 -17.84
CA GLY A 105 26.38 -25.95 -19.11
C GLY A 105 27.90 -25.74 -19.12
N ALA A 106 28.52 -25.81 -20.30
CA ALA A 106 29.99 -25.78 -20.45
C ALA A 106 30.68 -24.53 -19.86
N SER A 107 29.94 -23.44 -19.62
CA SER A 107 30.42 -22.19 -19.03
C SER A 107 29.65 -21.78 -17.77
N THR A 108 28.85 -22.69 -17.19
CA THR A 108 28.01 -22.40 -16.03
C THR A 108 28.81 -22.53 -14.74
N LEU A 109 28.79 -21.46 -13.93
CA LEU A 109 29.50 -21.39 -12.65
C LEU A 109 28.59 -21.83 -11.50
N ALA A 110 27.37 -21.34 -11.47
CA ALA A 110 26.32 -21.72 -10.55
C ALA A 110 24.96 -21.55 -11.24
N VAL A 111 23.90 -22.02 -10.59
CA VAL A 111 22.52 -21.86 -11.04
C VAL A 111 21.63 -21.61 -9.83
N THR A 112 20.78 -20.60 -9.94
CA THR A 112 19.66 -20.38 -9.04
C THR A 112 18.38 -21.04 -9.58
N LEU A 113 17.77 -21.90 -8.78
CA LEU A 113 16.59 -22.70 -9.09
C LEU A 113 15.36 -22.11 -8.40
N ARG A 114 14.67 -21.19 -9.07
CA ARG A 114 13.42 -20.61 -8.54
C ARG A 114 12.24 -21.56 -8.71
N ARG A 115 11.34 -21.57 -7.72
CA ARG A 115 9.99 -22.14 -7.81
C ARG A 115 8.96 -21.06 -7.54
N LEU A 116 7.94 -21.08 -8.39
CA LEU A 116 6.97 -20.01 -8.49
C LEU A 116 5.56 -20.53 -8.22
N SER A 117 4.76 -19.71 -7.54
CA SER A 117 3.33 -19.94 -7.34
C SER A 117 2.55 -18.82 -8.01
N SER A 118 1.57 -19.21 -8.83
CA SER A 118 0.65 -18.28 -9.49
C SER A 118 -0.05 -17.35 -8.50
N THR A 119 -0.26 -16.12 -8.91
CA THR A 119 -1.04 -15.08 -8.22
C THR A 119 -2.18 -14.61 -9.11
N LEU A 120 -3.17 -13.93 -8.52
CA LEU A 120 -4.22 -13.29 -9.30
C LEU A 120 -3.73 -12.00 -9.97
N LEU A 121 -2.89 -11.23 -9.26
CA LEU A 121 -2.30 -9.99 -9.74
C LEU A 121 -0.81 -10.19 -10.03
N GLY A 122 -0.37 -9.68 -11.18
CA GLY A 122 1.04 -9.65 -11.59
C GLY A 122 1.63 -11.02 -11.91
N GLU A 123 2.96 -11.07 -11.95
CA GLU A 123 3.70 -12.30 -12.18
C GLU A 123 3.67 -13.26 -10.97
N PRO A 124 3.91 -14.57 -11.17
CA PRO A 124 3.99 -15.54 -10.10
C PRO A 124 5.01 -15.17 -9.01
N ASN A 125 4.63 -15.37 -7.75
CA ASN A 125 5.53 -15.15 -6.61
C ASN A 125 6.54 -16.28 -6.46
N ILE A 126 7.74 -15.95 -6.02
CA ILE A 126 8.74 -16.91 -5.57
C ILE A 126 8.30 -17.47 -4.22
N PHE A 127 8.37 -18.79 -4.08
CA PHE A 127 8.18 -19.47 -2.80
C PHE A 127 9.37 -20.34 -2.37
N GLU A 128 10.32 -20.59 -3.29
CA GLU A 128 11.56 -21.34 -3.07
C GLU A 128 12.58 -20.92 -4.15
N ALA A 129 13.85 -20.85 -3.78
CA ALA A 129 14.97 -20.49 -4.63
C ALA A 129 16.28 -21.04 -4.05
N ASP A 130 16.78 -22.12 -4.67
CA ASP A 130 18.02 -22.79 -4.27
C ASP A 130 19.19 -22.41 -5.17
N ILE A 131 20.40 -22.47 -4.62
CA ILE A 131 21.64 -22.22 -5.37
C ILE A 131 22.47 -23.49 -5.42
N VAL A 132 22.78 -23.95 -6.63
CA VAL A 132 23.74 -25.04 -6.86
C VAL A 132 25.02 -24.48 -7.49
N ILE A 133 26.15 -24.75 -6.87
CA ILE A 133 27.45 -24.21 -7.27
C ILE A 133 28.29 -25.33 -7.89
N ASN A 134 28.76 -25.12 -9.12
CA ASN A 134 29.44 -26.16 -9.90
C ASN A 134 30.79 -26.56 -9.28
N SER A 135 30.87 -27.77 -8.72
CA SER A 135 32.05 -28.30 -8.03
C SER A 135 33.28 -28.48 -8.92
N ASP A 136 33.11 -28.56 -10.25
CA ASP A 136 34.20 -28.72 -11.22
C ASP A 136 34.99 -27.42 -11.47
N ILE A 137 34.46 -26.27 -11.02
CA ILE A 137 35.09 -24.98 -11.21
C ILE A 137 36.13 -24.70 -10.14
N ARG A 138 37.26 -24.13 -10.56
CA ARG A 138 38.34 -23.71 -9.65
C ARG A 138 38.01 -22.36 -9.01
N TYR A 139 37.32 -22.39 -7.88
CA TYR A 139 37.06 -21.18 -7.10
C TYR A 139 38.25 -20.76 -6.22
N ASP A 140 38.23 -19.49 -5.83
CA ASP A 140 38.93 -18.88 -4.71
C ASP A 140 38.05 -17.76 -4.14
N ILE A 141 38.50 -17.08 -3.08
CA ILE A 141 37.82 -15.88 -2.57
C ILE A 141 38.78 -14.70 -2.61
N TYR A 142 38.39 -13.64 -3.32
CA TYR A 142 39.17 -12.39 -3.45
C TYR A 142 38.31 -11.23 -3.96
N ASP A 143 38.68 -10.01 -3.56
CA ASP A 143 38.05 -8.79 -4.07
C ASP A 143 38.80 -8.23 -5.29
N GLY A 144 38.10 -7.39 -6.07
CA GLY A 144 38.62 -6.63 -7.20
C GLY A 144 38.53 -7.32 -8.55
N LEU A 145 39.40 -6.91 -9.48
CA LEU A 145 39.37 -7.38 -10.87
C LEU A 145 39.60 -8.90 -10.97
N LEU A 146 39.03 -9.53 -12.00
CA LEU A 146 39.27 -10.95 -12.26
C LEU A 146 40.75 -11.22 -12.52
N TYR A 147 41.25 -12.34 -12.01
CA TYR A 147 42.61 -12.77 -12.34
C TYR A 147 42.78 -12.94 -13.87
N PRO A 148 43.86 -12.42 -14.47
CA PRO A 148 44.11 -12.55 -15.89
C PRO A 148 44.56 -13.98 -16.26
N GLY A 149 44.17 -14.44 -17.44
CA GLY A 149 44.69 -15.67 -18.07
C GLY A 149 43.82 -16.92 -17.89
N SER A 150 44.22 -18.02 -18.54
CA SER A 150 43.43 -19.26 -18.67
C SER A 150 43.45 -20.18 -17.44
N ASN A 151 44.30 -19.92 -16.46
CA ASN A 151 44.36 -20.64 -15.18
C ASN A 151 43.75 -19.82 -14.03
N ARG A 152 42.92 -18.81 -14.34
CA ARG A 152 42.30 -17.95 -13.34
C ARG A 152 41.39 -18.77 -12.42
N ARG A 153 41.46 -18.47 -11.12
CA ARG A 153 40.43 -18.90 -10.17
C ARG A 153 39.28 -17.92 -10.21
N ILE A 154 38.07 -18.43 -10.16
CA ILE A 154 36.85 -17.62 -10.14
C ILE A 154 36.60 -17.19 -8.69
N ASP A 155 36.26 -15.92 -8.49
CA ASP A 155 35.87 -15.44 -7.17
C ASP A 155 34.49 -15.98 -6.80
N PHE A 156 34.42 -16.77 -5.73
CA PHE A 156 33.21 -17.38 -5.22
C PHE A 156 32.20 -16.35 -4.70
N ARG A 157 32.66 -15.32 -3.98
CA ARG A 157 31.75 -14.32 -3.38
C ARG A 157 30.97 -13.60 -4.47
N ARG A 158 31.63 -13.17 -5.54
CA ARG A 158 30.98 -12.56 -6.71
C ARG A 158 29.94 -13.46 -7.38
N VAL A 159 30.22 -14.75 -7.53
CA VAL A 159 29.23 -15.71 -8.05
C VAL A 159 28.07 -15.83 -7.07
N ALA A 160 28.34 -15.97 -5.77
CA ALA A 160 27.30 -16.04 -4.75
C ALA A 160 26.41 -14.79 -4.72
N ILE A 161 26.97 -13.57 -4.82
CA ILE A 161 26.20 -12.32 -4.89
C ILE A 161 25.28 -12.32 -6.11
N HIS A 162 25.78 -12.74 -7.28
CA HIS A 162 24.97 -12.85 -8.51
C HIS A 162 23.80 -13.82 -8.35
N GLU A 163 24.07 -15.02 -7.84
CA GLU A 163 23.01 -16.02 -7.62
C GLU A 163 22.00 -15.54 -6.55
N LEU A 164 22.45 -14.86 -5.51
CA LEU A 164 21.57 -14.24 -4.52
C LEU A 164 20.69 -13.14 -5.13
N GLY A 165 21.18 -12.39 -6.14
CA GLY A 165 20.33 -11.47 -6.89
C GLY A 165 19.19 -12.18 -7.62
N HIS A 166 19.45 -13.37 -8.19
CA HIS A 166 18.38 -14.22 -8.73
C HIS A 166 17.44 -14.76 -7.64
N VAL A 167 17.96 -15.11 -6.46
CA VAL A 167 17.11 -15.48 -5.31
C VAL A 167 16.18 -14.34 -4.95
N ILE A 168 16.69 -13.11 -4.88
CA ILE A 168 15.89 -11.89 -4.64
C ILE A 168 14.85 -11.67 -5.75
N GLY A 169 15.11 -12.13 -6.97
CA GLY A 169 14.17 -12.05 -8.10
C GLY A 169 14.62 -11.16 -9.25
N LEU A 170 15.86 -10.67 -9.22
CA LEU A 170 16.47 -9.93 -10.32
C LEU A 170 16.74 -10.86 -11.51
N GLU A 171 16.60 -10.33 -12.72
CA GLU A 171 17.02 -11.01 -13.95
C GLU A 171 18.41 -10.52 -14.38
N HIS A 172 18.91 -11.02 -15.52
CA HIS A 172 20.20 -10.58 -16.05
C HIS A 172 20.16 -9.16 -16.62
N GLU A 173 21.10 -8.32 -16.18
CA GLU A 173 21.33 -6.98 -16.73
C GLU A 173 22.41 -7.01 -17.82
N SER A 174 22.14 -6.48 -19.01
CA SER A 174 23.07 -6.61 -20.16
C SER A 174 23.49 -5.30 -20.81
N ARG A 175 22.92 -4.18 -20.38
CA ARG A 175 23.15 -2.84 -20.91
C ARG A 175 24.05 -2.03 -19.99
N GLU A 176 23.82 -2.10 -18.69
CA GLU A 176 24.57 -1.36 -17.67
C GLU A 176 25.56 -2.24 -16.90
N LEU A 177 26.40 -1.58 -16.10
CA LEU A 177 27.39 -2.24 -15.25
C LEU A 177 26.71 -2.74 -13.97
N ALA A 178 26.50 -4.04 -13.88
CA ALA A 178 25.78 -4.70 -12.79
C ALA A 178 26.47 -6.02 -12.38
N ILE A 179 26.32 -6.41 -11.10
CA ILE A 179 26.70 -7.76 -10.66
C ILE A 179 25.80 -8.82 -11.31
N MET A 180 24.57 -8.44 -11.68
CA MET A 180 23.62 -9.26 -12.42
C MET A 180 23.94 -9.44 -13.91
N ALA A 181 25.13 -9.04 -14.38
CA ALA A 181 25.55 -9.30 -15.75
C ALA A 181 25.62 -10.82 -16.06
N PRO A 182 25.10 -11.28 -17.21
CA PRO A 182 25.01 -12.71 -17.54
C PRO A 182 26.38 -13.38 -17.76
N THR A 183 27.44 -12.59 -17.92
CA THR A 183 28.81 -13.07 -18.07
C THR A 183 29.67 -12.46 -16.98
N ILE A 184 30.37 -13.32 -16.23
CA ILE A 184 31.22 -12.88 -15.14
C ILE A 184 32.27 -11.84 -15.60
N GLY A 185 32.30 -10.72 -14.89
CA GLY A 185 33.17 -9.59 -15.17
C GLY A 185 33.92 -9.10 -13.93
N ASP A 186 34.46 -7.88 -14.02
CA ASP A 186 35.28 -7.26 -12.99
C ASP A 186 34.47 -6.65 -11.83
N ILE A 187 33.15 -6.56 -11.96
CA ILE A 187 32.25 -6.12 -10.90
C ILE A 187 32.15 -7.24 -9.87
N ASP A 188 32.42 -6.92 -8.61
CA ASP A 188 32.52 -7.89 -7.51
C ASP A 188 31.56 -7.58 -6.34
N ARG A 189 30.74 -6.53 -6.46
CA ARG A 189 29.68 -6.14 -5.52
C ARG A 189 28.47 -5.59 -6.27
N PRO A 190 27.26 -5.60 -5.66
CA PRO A 190 26.10 -4.96 -6.25
C PRO A 190 26.38 -3.48 -6.56
N THR A 191 25.82 -3.00 -7.66
CA THR A 191 25.93 -1.61 -8.12
C THR A 191 24.64 -0.84 -7.87
N GLU A 192 24.63 0.45 -8.19
CA GLU A 192 23.41 1.27 -8.11
C GLU A 192 22.26 0.71 -8.96
N ASP A 193 22.56 0.07 -10.10
CA ASP A 193 21.53 -0.52 -10.97
C ASP A 193 20.90 -1.76 -10.32
N ASP A 194 21.73 -2.60 -9.70
CA ASP A 194 21.30 -3.78 -8.96
C ASP A 194 20.37 -3.39 -7.78
N PHE A 195 20.76 -2.40 -6.97
CA PHE A 195 19.95 -1.89 -5.86
C PHE A 195 18.65 -1.25 -6.34
N ALA A 196 18.69 -0.48 -7.42
CA ALA A 196 17.49 0.11 -8.01
C ALA A 196 16.49 -0.96 -8.49
N GLY A 197 16.99 -2.10 -8.99
CA GLY A 197 16.15 -3.24 -9.35
C GLY A 197 15.44 -3.86 -8.15
N VAL A 198 16.13 -3.99 -7.01
CA VAL A 198 15.53 -4.50 -5.76
C VAL A 198 14.45 -3.54 -5.26
N ASP A 199 14.75 -2.24 -5.18
CA ASP A 199 13.79 -1.21 -4.78
C ASP A 199 12.55 -1.25 -5.68
N ALA A 200 12.75 -1.25 -7.00
CA ALA A 200 11.65 -1.30 -7.96
C ALA A 200 10.76 -2.53 -7.80
N LEU A 201 11.34 -3.70 -7.48
CA LEU A 201 10.59 -4.95 -7.30
C LEU A 201 9.73 -4.93 -6.03
N TYR A 202 10.25 -4.36 -4.94
CA TYR A 202 9.69 -4.48 -3.59
C TYR A 202 8.99 -3.23 -3.05
N THR A 203 9.17 -2.06 -3.65
CA THR A 203 8.47 -0.81 -3.27
C THR A 203 7.46 -0.35 -4.33
N ALA A 204 7.18 -1.16 -5.35
CA ALA A 204 6.34 -0.79 -6.49
C ALA A 204 4.94 -0.30 -6.11
N LEU A 205 4.33 -0.92 -5.09
CA LEU A 205 3.04 -0.51 -4.55
C LEU A 205 3.04 0.93 -3.99
N GLU A 206 4.17 1.40 -3.48
CA GLU A 206 4.34 2.74 -2.92
C GLU A 206 4.47 3.82 -4.00
N SER A 207 4.75 3.42 -5.25
CA SER A 207 4.74 4.35 -6.39
C SER A 207 3.33 4.85 -6.75
N CYS A 208 2.30 4.20 -6.20
CA CYS A 208 0.90 4.48 -6.46
C CYS A 208 0.22 5.15 -5.27
N THR A 209 -0.67 6.11 -5.57
CA THR A 209 -1.43 6.81 -4.53
C THR A 209 -2.41 5.85 -3.87
N GLN A 210 -2.33 5.73 -2.55
CA GLN A 210 -3.27 4.95 -1.73
C GLN A 210 -4.19 5.89 -0.98
N ASN A 211 -5.42 6.02 -1.46
CA ASN A 211 -6.43 6.87 -0.86
C ASN A 211 -6.99 6.22 0.41
N THR A 212 -7.47 6.99 1.38
CA THR A 212 -8.24 6.40 2.48
C THR A 212 -9.62 5.99 1.96
N LEU A 213 -10.07 4.76 2.26
CA LEU A 213 -11.42 4.33 1.93
C LEU A 213 -12.43 5.14 2.76
N VAL A 214 -13.31 5.87 2.07
CA VAL A 214 -14.41 6.60 2.70
C VAL A 214 -15.65 5.70 2.72
N LEU A 215 -16.34 5.62 3.85
CA LEU A 215 -17.62 4.90 3.93
C LEU A 215 -18.74 5.74 3.30
N GLY A 216 -19.70 5.08 2.67
CA GLY A 216 -20.66 5.66 1.73
C GLY A 216 -20.12 5.68 0.31
N THR A 217 -20.62 6.61 -0.51
CA THR A 217 -20.32 6.67 -1.93
C THR A 217 -19.29 7.74 -2.27
N ILE A 218 -18.30 7.36 -3.06
CA ILE A 218 -17.38 8.26 -3.76
C ILE A 218 -17.49 8.04 -5.26
N THR A 219 -17.13 9.04 -6.04
CA THR A 219 -17.08 8.95 -7.52
C THR A 219 -15.66 9.20 -7.98
N ASN A 220 -15.17 8.39 -8.92
CA ASN A 220 -13.89 8.60 -9.58
C ASN A 220 -13.95 8.05 -11.03
N SER A 221 -12.81 7.99 -11.71
CA SER A 221 -12.67 7.39 -13.03
C SER A 221 -11.41 6.54 -13.11
N LEU A 222 -11.41 5.51 -13.96
CA LEU A 222 -10.20 4.81 -14.39
C LEU A 222 -9.81 5.28 -15.80
N ALA A 223 -8.64 5.88 -15.95
CA ALA A 223 -8.19 6.51 -17.19
C ALA A 223 -6.65 6.61 -17.30
N ASP A 224 -6.18 7.07 -18.47
CA ASP A 224 -4.76 7.34 -18.73
C ASP A 224 -4.14 8.27 -17.66
N GLY A 225 -3.03 7.83 -17.08
CA GLY A 225 -2.36 8.49 -15.95
C GLY A 225 -2.64 7.87 -14.59
N ASP A 226 -3.68 7.03 -14.46
CA ASP A 226 -3.89 6.23 -13.25
C ASP A 226 -2.86 5.10 -13.15
N CYS A 227 -2.74 4.55 -11.94
CA CYS A 227 -1.91 3.38 -11.74
C CYS A 227 -2.43 2.17 -12.50
N THR A 228 -1.54 1.23 -12.77
CA THR A 228 -1.85 -0.03 -13.44
C THR A 228 -1.47 -1.22 -12.59
N VAL A 229 -2.07 -2.38 -12.85
CA VAL A 229 -1.70 -3.63 -12.18
C VAL A 229 -0.21 -3.93 -12.34
N ALA A 230 0.35 -3.74 -13.54
CA ALA A 230 1.78 -3.93 -13.79
C ALA A 230 2.67 -3.00 -12.93
N GLN A 231 2.26 -1.75 -12.72
CA GLN A 231 3.00 -0.82 -11.86
C GLN A 231 3.00 -1.28 -10.40
N ILE A 232 1.84 -1.62 -9.82
CA ILE A 232 1.77 -2.02 -8.40
C ILE A 232 2.41 -3.39 -8.14
N THR A 233 2.53 -4.23 -9.17
CA THR A 233 3.14 -5.57 -9.09
C THR A 233 4.59 -5.61 -9.56
N ALA A 234 5.17 -4.48 -9.99
CA ALA A 234 6.54 -4.35 -10.47
C ALA A 234 6.85 -5.15 -11.75
N GLY A 235 5.87 -5.36 -12.63
CA GLY A 235 6.07 -6.10 -13.86
C GLY A 235 4.81 -6.77 -14.40
N GLY A 236 5.00 -7.68 -15.34
CA GLY A 236 3.91 -8.39 -16.02
C GLY A 236 3.26 -7.61 -17.16
N THR A 237 2.20 -8.20 -17.72
CA THR A 237 1.55 -7.71 -18.94
C THR A 237 0.15 -7.14 -18.74
N ASP A 238 -0.29 -7.02 -17.49
CA ASP A 238 -1.59 -6.47 -17.13
C ASP A 238 -1.47 -4.96 -16.89
N PHE A 239 -1.89 -4.17 -17.89
CA PHE A 239 -1.88 -2.72 -17.83
C PHE A 239 -3.27 -2.14 -17.49
N SER A 240 -4.17 -2.95 -16.92
CA SER A 240 -5.47 -2.44 -16.48
C SER A 240 -5.30 -1.36 -15.41
N TYR A 241 -6.10 -0.30 -15.52
CA TYR A 241 -6.08 0.81 -14.58
C TYR A 241 -6.64 0.40 -13.23
N ILE A 242 -6.09 0.97 -12.16
CA ILE A 242 -6.43 0.62 -10.79
C ILE A 242 -6.30 1.83 -9.86
N ASP A 243 -7.35 2.03 -9.05
CA ASP A 243 -7.34 2.91 -7.90
C ASP A 243 -7.22 2.11 -6.60
N LEU A 244 -6.38 2.58 -5.69
CA LEU A 244 -6.10 1.94 -4.41
C LEU A 244 -6.77 2.71 -3.26
N TYR A 245 -7.58 2.01 -2.46
CA TYR A 245 -8.19 2.55 -1.25
C TYR A 245 -7.80 1.72 -0.03
N ARG A 246 -7.28 2.35 1.01
CA ARG A 246 -6.82 1.71 2.25
C ARG A 246 -7.87 1.81 3.36
N ILE A 247 -8.04 0.72 4.09
CA ILE A 247 -8.81 0.67 5.33
C ILE A 247 -8.04 -0.10 6.41
N ASP A 248 -8.02 0.46 7.62
CA ASP A 248 -7.46 -0.19 8.81
C ASP A 248 -8.60 -0.59 9.75
N LEU A 249 -8.60 -1.86 10.17
CA LEU A 249 -9.61 -2.45 11.04
C LEU A 249 -9.00 -2.83 12.39
N GLU A 250 -9.37 -2.14 13.46
CA GLU A 250 -8.95 -2.50 14.83
C GLU A 250 -9.67 -3.76 15.36
N LYS A 251 -10.83 -4.05 14.80
CA LYS A 251 -11.73 -5.16 15.17
C LYS A 251 -12.27 -5.79 13.90
N ALA A 252 -12.58 -7.08 13.99
CA ALA A 252 -13.20 -7.80 12.88
C ALA A 252 -14.50 -7.11 12.44
N ALA A 253 -14.71 -7.01 11.14
CA ALA A 253 -15.85 -6.33 10.55
C ALA A 253 -16.21 -6.94 9.20
N THR A 254 -17.47 -6.79 8.81
CA THR A 254 -17.93 -7.06 7.45
C THR A 254 -17.85 -5.77 6.65
N LEU A 255 -17.12 -5.82 5.53
CA LEU A 255 -17.06 -4.76 4.54
C LEU A 255 -17.90 -5.18 3.33
N SER A 256 -18.86 -4.33 2.95
CA SER A 256 -19.66 -4.48 1.73
C SER A 256 -19.32 -3.37 0.76
N LEU A 257 -18.88 -3.73 -0.43
CA LEU A 257 -18.40 -2.85 -1.48
C LEU A 257 -19.26 -3.00 -2.73
N THR A 258 -19.48 -1.90 -3.42
CA THR A 258 -20.16 -1.87 -4.71
C THR A 258 -19.48 -0.85 -5.60
N MET A 259 -19.01 -1.28 -6.75
CA MET A 259 -18.45 -0.41 -7.79
C MET A 259 -19.46 -0.37 -8.92
N THR A 260 -20.22 0.72 -8.98
CA THR A 260 -21.28 0.92 -9.96
C THR A 260 -20.76 1.74 -11.12
N SER A 261 -20.92 1.22 -12.34
CA SER A 261 -20.75 1.95 -13.59
C SER A 261 -21.77 1.53 -14.62
N SER A 262 -22.16 2.47 -15.49
CA SER A 262 -23.01 2.19 -16.65
C SER A 262 -22.22 1.71 -17.87
N ALA A 263 -20.89 1.80 -17.84
CA ALA A 263 -20.04 1.54 -18.99
C ALA A 263 -18.73 0.83 -18.63
N LEU A 264 -18.05 1.21 -17.55
CA LEU A 264 -16.77 0.61 -17.17
C LEU A 264 -16.97 -0.83 -16.70
N ASP A 265 -16.28 -1.78 -17.30
CA ASP A 265 -16.24 -3.19 -16.89
C ASP A 265 -15.44 -3.29 -15.59
N SER A 266 -16.13 -3.12 -14.46
CA SER A 266 -15.47 -3.01 -13.17
C SER A 266 -14.98 -4.36 -12.66
N VAL A 267 -13.91 -4.30 -11.88
CA VAL A 267 -13.40 -5.40 -11.06
C VAL A 267 -13.15 -4.85 -9.66
N LEU A 268 -13.67 -5.52 -8.64
CA LEU A 268 -13.41 -5.18 -7.25
C LEU A 268 -12.58 -6.27 -6.58
N LEU A 269 -11.50 -5.87 -5.91
CA LEU A 269 -10.69 -6.78 -5.10
C LEU A 269 -10.47 -6.24 -3.69
N ILE A 270 -10.32 -7.15 -2.73
CA ILE A 270 -9.77 -6.87 -1.40
C ILE A 270 -8.47 -7.65 -1.28
N SER A 271 -7.38 -6.98 -0.86
CA SER A 271 -6.10 -7.61 -0.59
C SER A 271 -5.50 -7.14 0.74
N ASP A 272 -4.48 -7.86 1.19
CA ASP A 272 -3.55 -7.34 2.20
C ASP A 272 -2.54 -6.35 1.59
N LEU A 273 -1.69 -5.76 2.42
CA LEU A 273 -0.66 -4.81 1.96
C LEU A 273 0.47 -5.44 1.12
N ASN A 274 0.51 -6.78 1.02
CA ASN A 274 1.43 -7.51 0.15
C ASN A 274 0.76 -7.96 -1.16
N LEU A 275 -0.42 -7.40 -1.48
CA LEU A 275 -1.23 -7.75 -2.65
C LEU A 275 -1.66 -9.23 -2.71
N THR A 276 -1.71 -9.91 -1.58
CA THR A 276 -2.41 -11.20 -1.50
C THR A 276 -3.90 -10.94 -1.54
N VAL A 277 -4.55 -11.29 -2.64
CA VAL A 277 -6.01 -11.13 -2.82
C VAL A 277 -6.75 -12.08 -1.87
N ILE A 278 -7.62 -11.48 -1.05
CA ILE A 278 -8.46 -12.17 -0.07
C ILE A 278 -9.79 -12.58 -0.71
N ASP A 279 -10.36 -11.68 -1.51
CA ASP A 279 -11.61 -11.90 -2.22
C ASP A 279 -11.70 -10.91 -3.39
N TYR A 280 -12.48 -11.26 -4.41
CA TYR A 280 -12.71 -10.40 -5.57
C TYR A 280 -14.05 -10.71 -6.24
N ASP A 281 -14.58 -9.74 -6.97
CA ASP A 281 -15.76 -9.90 -7.81
C ASP A 281 -15.52 -9.27 -9.20
N ASP A 282 -15.65 -10.12 -10.20
CA ASP A 282 -15.47 -9.87 -11.63
C ASP A 282 -16.70 -10.30 -12.45
N LYS A 283 -17.81 -10.67 -11.79
CA LYS A 283 -18.87 -11.47 -12.39
C LYS A 283 -19.79 -10.66 -13.30
N SER A 284 -19.36 -10.61 -14.55
CA SER A 284 -19.98 -10.12 -15.79
C SER A 284 -21.26 -10.84 -16.24
N ALA A 285 -22.18 -11.24 -15.35
CA ALA A 285 -23.40 -11.91 -15.80
C ALA A 285 -24.46 -10.93 -16.32
N GLU A 286 -24.59 -9.75 -15.70
CA GLU A 286 -25.49 -8.67 -16.11
C GLU A 286 -24.91 -7.30 -15.70
N GLY A 287 -24.61 -6.43 -16.67
CA GLY A 287 -24.14 -5.07 -16.43
C GLY A 287 -22.62 -4.95 -16.23
N CYS A 288 -22.16 -3.73 -15.97
CA CYS A 288 -20.74 -3.36 -15.86
C CYS A 288 -20.39 -2.96 -14.42
N SER A 289 -20.89 -3.70 -13.43
CA SER A 289 -20.74 -3.32 -12.01
C SER A 289 -20.34 -4.53 -11.18
N SER A 290 -19.56 -4.30 -10.14
CA SER A 290 -19.05 -5.34 -9.24
C SER A 290 -19.53 -5.12 -7.83
N THR A 291 -19.73 -6.21 -7.09
CA THR A 291 -20.12 -6.17 -5.67
C THR A 291 -19.34 -7.19 -4.88
N LEU A 292 -18.81 -6.79 -3.73
CA LEU A 292 -18.00 -7.67 -2.91
C LEU A 292 -18.37 -7.49 -1.44
N THR A 293 -18.69 -8.58 -0.74
CA THR A 293 -18.94 -8.53 0.71
C THR A 293 -18.07 -9.55 1.41
N ARG A 294 -17.23 -9.09 2.33
CA ARG A 294 -16.27 -9.93 3.04
C ARG A 294 -16.19 -9.59 4.52
N GLN A 295 -16.18 -10.63 5.35
CA GLN A 295 -15.77 -10.51 6.75
C GLN A 295 -14.25 -10.55 6.83
N LEU A 296 -13.68 -9.53 7.46
CA LEU A 296 -12.24 -9.33 7.63
C LEU A 296 -11.89 -9.35 9.12
N ASP A 297 -10.73 -9.91 9.42
CA ASP A 297 -10.11 -9.86 10.74
C ASP A 297 -9.50 -8.46 11.01
N PRO A 298 -9.02 -8.18 12.23
CA PRO A 298 -8.25 -6.97 12.46
C PRO A 298 -6.99 -6.93 11.60
N GLY A 299 -6.73 -5.81 10.94
CA GLY A 299 -5.61 -5.67 10.00
C GLY A 299 -5.75 -4.45 9.09
N SER A 300 -4.76 -4.29 8.21
CA SER A 300 -4.74 -3.25 7.16
C SER A 300 -4.99 -3.89 5.81
N TYR A 301 -5.89 -3.30 5.04
CA TYR A 301 -6.35 -3.86 3.77
C TYR A 301 -6.36 -2.80 2.67
N LEU A 302 -6.23 -3.26 1.44
CA LEU A 302 -6.49 -2.49 0.24
C LEU A 302 -7.80 -2.96 -0.40
N VAL A 303 -8.61 -2.00 -0.83
CA VAL A 303 -9.72 -2.15 -1.76
C VAL A 303 -9.24 -1.61 -3.10
N LEU A 304 -9.26 -2.48 -4.11
CA LEU A 304 -8.77 -2.20 -5.45
C LEU A 304 -9.98 -2.02 -6.34
N ALA A 305 -10.19 -0.79 -6.82
CA ALA A 305 -11.17 -0.49 -7.86
C ALA A 305 -10.44 -0.57 -9.20
N ASN A 306 -10.76 -1.58 -10.00
CA ASN A 306 -9.99 -2.00 -11.16
C ASN A 306 -10.92 -2.28 -12.35
N THR A 307 -10.34 -2.66 -13.47
CA THR A 307 -11.01 -3.06 -14.72
C THR A 307 -10.16 -4.11 -15.43
N PHE A 308 -10.55 -4.55 -16.61
CA PHE A 308 -9.79 -5.53 -17.37
C PHE A 308 -8.72 -4.88 -18.26
N ASP A 309 -7.62 -5.59 -18.48
CA ASP A 309 -6.54 -5.16 -19.38
C ASP A 309 -7.00 -5.12 -20.84
N LYS A 310 -8.01 -5.95 -21.15
CA LYS A 310 -8.68 -6.07 -22.42
C LYS A 310 -10.17 -6.21 -22.17
N GLN A 311 -10.97 -5.59 -23.02
CA GLN A 311 -12.42 -5.72 -22.98
C GLN A 311 -12.85 -7.19 -23.00
N VAL A 312 -13.55 -7.64 -21.95
CA VAL A 312 -14.11 -8.99 -21.85
C VAL A 312 -15.62 -9.00 -22.14
N ASP A 313 -16.36 -7.98 -21.69
CA ASP A 313 -17.75 -7.76 -22.07
C ASP A 313 -17.87 -6.75 -23.23
N PRO A 314 -18.44 -7.12 -24.39
CA PRO A 314 -18.69 -6.20 -25.50
C PRO A 314 -19.60 -5.00 -25.18
N ALA A 315 -20.41 -5.08 -24.11
CA ALA A 315 -21.29 -4.01 -23.66
C ALA A 315 -20.59 -3.01 -22.74
N CYS A 316 -19.42 -3.36 -22.20
CA CYS A 316 -18.66 -2.54 -21.25
C CYS A 316 -17.33 -2.09 -21.86
N VAL A 317 -16.64 -1.14 -21.23
CA VAL A 317 -15.34 -0.58 -21.66
C VAL A 317 -14.33 -0.67 -20.53
N THR A 318 -13.03 -0.56 -20.82
CA THR A 318 -11.95 -0.71 -19.82
C THR A 318 -11.49 0.62 -19.21
N GLU A 319 -12.18 1.71 -19.50
CA GLU A 319 -11.87 3.06 -19.02
C GLU A 319 -13.18 3.82 -18.82
N GLY A 320 -13.25 4.66 -17.79
CA GLY A 320 -14.41 5.51 -17.54
C GLY A 320 -14.76 5.71 -16.08
N ASP A 321 -15.86 6.42 -15.87
CA ASP A 321 -16.33 6.81 -14.55
C ASP A 321 -16.92 5.62 -13.77
N TYR A 322 -16.74 5.65 -12.46
CA TYR A 322 -17.37 4.73 -11.53
C TYR A 322 -17.77 5.43 -10.23
N SER A 323 -18.67 4.79 -9.49
CA SER A 323 -18.94 5.13 -8.10
C SER A 323 -18.59 3.93 -7.21
N LEU A 324 -17.76 4.15 -6.20
CA LEU A 324 -17.43 3.15 -5.19
C LEU A 324 -18.22 3.45 -3.93
N THR A 325 -19.07 2.50 -3.54
CA THR A 325 -19.84 2.56 -2.30
C THR A 325 -19.29 1.52 -1.32
N ALA A 326 -18.96 1.96 -0.11
CA ALA A 326 -18.44 1.11 0.95
C ALA A 326 -19.31 1.18 2.22
N HIS A 327 -19.68 0.03 2.76
CA HIS A 327 -20.41 -0.08 4.01
C HIS A 327 -19.71 -0.99 5.01
N TYR A 328 -19.81 -0.60 6.27
CA TYR A 328 -19.24 -1.29 7.41
C TYR A 328 -20.34 -1.91 8.25
N GLN A 329 -20.07 -3.08 8.82
CA GLN A 329 -20.86 -3.69 9.87
C GLN A 329 -19.99 -4.46 10.86
N SER A 330 -20.16 -4.23 12.17
CA SER A 330 -19.44 -4.96 13.22
C SER A 330 -20.20 -4.95 14.55
N GLY A 331 -19.78 -5.79 15.50
CA GLY A 331 -20.16 -5.67 16.90
C GLY A 331 -19.48 -4.51 17.64
N TYR A 332 -18.56 -3.80 16.98
CA TYR A 332 -17.83 -2.66 17.53
C TYR A 332 -18.07 -1.41 16.67
N PRO A 333 -18.09 -0.20 17.26
CA PRO A 333 -18.15 1.02 16.47
C PRO A 333 -16.83 1.18 15.69
N LEU A 334 -16.93 1.69 14.46
CA LEU A 334 -15.74 2.06 13.71
C LEU A 334 -15.03 3.23 14.41
N PRO A 335 -13.70 3.17 14.59
CA PRO A 335 -12.93 4.31 15.07
C PRO A 335 -13.14 5.54 14.18
N LEU A 336 -13.43 6.69 14.79
CA LEU A 336 -13.70 7.94 14.07
C LEU A 336 -12.42 8.75 13.78
N GLY A 337 -11.25 8.11 13.92
CA GLY A 337 -9.94 8.73 13.80
C GLY A 337 -9.59 9.68 14.96
N ALA A 338 -8.42 10.31 14.85
CA ALA A 338 -8.02 11.36 15.79
C ALA A 338 -8.90 12.59 15.60
N ALA A 339 -9.15 13.34 16.68
CA ALA A 339 -9.83 14.62 16.56
C ALA A 339 -9.02 15.59 15.68
N ILE A 340 -9.71 16.48 14.97
CA ILE A 340 -9.15 17.61 14.24
C ILE A 340 -9.65 18.93 14.83
N SER A 341 -8.91 20.02 14.58
CA SER A 341 -9.23 21.35 15.10
C SER A 341 -9.62 22.31 13.96
N THR A 342 -10.57 23.19 14.23
CA THR A 342 -10.92 24.32 13.34
C THR A 342 -9.93 25.49 13.42
N SER A 343 -8.86 25.36 14.21
CA SER A 343 -7.84 26.38 14.44
C SER A 343 -6.44 25.77 14.46
N ASP A 344 -5.40 26.60 14.64
CA ASP A 344 -4.02 26.14 14.84
C ASP A 344 -3.78 25.47 16.21
N THR A 345 -4.81 25.42 17.08
CA THR A 345 -4.73 24.73 18.37
C THR A 345 -4.62 23.22 18.13
N PRO A 346 -3.62 22.51 18.72
CA PRO A 346 -3.50 21.07 18.58
C PRO A 346 -4.80 20.36 18.97
N ALA A 347 -5.25 19.48 18.09
CA ALA A 347 -6.47 18.72 18.32
C ALA A 347 -6.33 17.76 19.50
N ARG A 348 -7.42 17.57 20.24
CA ARG A 348 -7.42 16.81 21.50
C ARG A 348 -8.80 16.31 21.87
N GLY A 349 -8.83 15.34 22.77
CA GLY A 349 -10.03 14.58 23.12
C GLY A 349 -10.17 13.35 22.21
N ILE A 350 -11.02 12.41 22.63
CA ILE A 350 -11.31 11.19 21.88
C ILE A 350 -12.80 11.16 21.61
N ILE A 351 -13.18 11.00 20.35
CA ILE A 351 -14.58 11.02 19.92
C ILE A 351 -14.90 9.64 19.36
N THR A 352 -15.98 9.06 19.86
CA THR A 352 -16.50 7.77 19.41
C THR A 352 -17.99 7.92 19.10
N GLY A 353 -18.51 7.04 18.27
CA GLY A 353 -19.94 7.04 17.94
C GLY A 353 -20.22 6.16 16.75
N ALA A 354 -21.49 5.83 16.58
CA ALA A 354 -21.93 4.94 15.52
C ALA A 354 -23.45 5.02 15.31
N ALA A 355 -23.89 4.48 14.19
CA ALA A 355 -25.29 4.20 13.90
C ALA A 355 -25.59 2.71 14.17
N SER A 356 -26.80 2.42 14.65
CA SER A 356 -27.25 1.07 14.99
C SER A 356 -28.77 0.93 14.87
N ASN A 357 -29.24 -0.20 14.34
CA ASN A 357 -30.65 -0.63 14.35
C ASN A 357 -30.97 -1.62 15.49
N SER A 358 -29.97 -2.01 16.28
CA SER A 358 -30.04 -3.10 17.27
C SER A 358 -29.74 -2.64 18.70
N SER A 359 -29.98 -1.34 18.97
CA SER A 359 -29.67 -0.72 20.26
C SER A 359 -28.22 -0.91 20.75
N GLY A 360 -27.26 -0.93 19.83
CA GLY A 360 -25.82 -1.03 20.11
C GLY A 360 -25.26 -2.45 20.17
N ALA A 361 -26.04 -3.48 19.80
CA ALA A 361 -25.52 -4.84 19.67
C ALA A 361 -24.64 -4.99 18.41
N PHE A 362 -25.01 -4.30 17.33
CA PHE A 362 -24.25 -4.16 16.09
C PHE A 362 -24.29 -2.71 15.63
N TYR A 363 -23.20 -2.30 15.00
CA TYR A 363 -23.02 -1.01 14.39
C TYR A 363 -22.85 -1.20 12.90
N GLN A 364 -23.49 -0.34 12.12
CA GLN A 364 -23.45 -0.43 10.67
C GLN A 364 -23.65 0.94 10.04
N THR A 365 -23.27 1.06 8.77
CA THR A 365 -23.46 2.30 8.02
C THR A 365 -24.63 2.25 7.05
N ARG A 366 -25.07 1.06 6.61
CA ARG A 366 -26.22 0.90 5.72
C ARG A 366 -27.47 0.48 6.49
N PHE A 367 -28.60 1.09 6.18
CA PHE A 367 -29.90 0.82 6.78
C PHE A 367 -31.01 0.79 5.74
N SER A 368 -32.04 -0.01 5.99
CA SER A 368 -33.30 0.07 5.23
C SER A 368 -34.21 1.13 5.86
N ALA A 369 -35.09 1.73 5.04
CA ALA A 369 -35.95 2.82 5.49
C ALA A 369 -36.98 2.43 6.59
N ASP A 370 -37.31 1.14 6.73
CA ASP A 370 -38.23 0.61 7.73
C ASP A 370 -37.56 0.31 9.08
N GLU A 371 -36.23 0.40 9.14
CA GLU A 371 -35.48 0.12 10.37
C GLU A 371 -35.56 1.28 11.37
N SER A 372 -35.53 0.94 12.67
CA SER A 372 -35.44 1.92 13.75
C SER A 372 -33.97 2.23 14.04
N ILE A 373 -33.52 3.40 13.61
CA ILE A 373 -32.11 3.79 13.63
C ILE A 373 -31.83 4.69 14.84
N LYS A 374 -30.78 4.33 15.58
CA LYS A 374 -30.20 5.15 16.64
C LYS A 374 -28.80 5.61 16.22
N VAL A 375 -28.52 6.89 16.42
CA VAL A 375 -27.19 7.47 16.20
C VAL A 375 -26.78 8.21 17.45
N ASN A 376 -25.67 7.79 18.04
CA ASN A 376 -25.13 8.39 19.25
C ASN A 376 -23.61 8.51 19.16
N GLY A 377 -23.08 9.48 19.88
CA GLY A 377 -21.65 9.65 20.06
C GLY A 377 -21.28 10.05 21.47
N GLU A 378 -20.00 9.89 21.78
CA GLU A 378 -19.39 10.19 23.06
C GLU A 378 -18.07 10.93 22.82
N ILE A 379 -17.84 11.96 23.63
CA ILE A 379 -16.59 12.71 23.67
C ILE A 379 -15.94 12.47 25.02
N ALA A 380 -14.79 11.80 25.03
CA ALA A 380 -13.88 11.82 26.15
C ALA A 380 -13.07 13.13 26.09
N ILE A 381 -13.41 14.07 26.96
CA ILE A 381 -12.82 15.42 26.99
C ILE A 381 -11.36 15.34 27.42
N ALA A 382 -10.49 16.14 26.79
CA ALA A 382 -9.08 16.19 27.15
C ALA A 382 -8.93 16.59 28.63
N ALA A 383 -8.02 15.93 29.36
CA ALA A 383 -7.88 16.11 30.82
C ALA A 383 -7.74 17.57 31.27
N GLN A 384 -7.09 18.40 30.45
CA GLN A 384 -6.89 19.83 30.69
C GLN A 384 -8.15 20.71 30.54
N ASP A 385 -9.17 20.21 29.84
CA ASP A 385 -10.42 20.94 29.56
C ASP A 385 -11.57 20.49 30.48
N ILE A 386 -11.37 19.43 31.27
CA ILE A 386 -12.40 18.92 32.20
C ILE A 386 -12.64 19.95 33.32
N GLY A 387 -13.89 20.33 33.51
CA GLY A 387 -14.33 21.33 34.49
C GLY A 387 -14.30 22.77 33.96
N GLU A 388 -13.70 23.01 32.80
CA GLU A 388 -13.72 24.32 32.15
C GLU A 388 -15.09 24.61 31.53
N ALA A 389 -15.45 25.90 31.44
CA ALA A 389 -16.66 26.33 30.75
C ALA A 389 -16.51 26.13 29.23
N GLY A 390 -17.41 25.36 28.64
CA GLY A 390 -17.37 25.03 27.23
C GLY A 390 -18.72 24.60 26.66
N PHE A 391 -18.66 23.97 25.51
CA PHE A 391 -19.85 23.59 24.76
C PHE A 391 -19.62 22.36 23.89
N VAL A 392 -20.72 21.68 23.58
CA VAL A 392 -20.76 20.51 22.69
C VAL A 392 -21.61 20.85 21.47
N VAL A 393 -21.15 20.45 20.30
CA VAL A 393 -21.81 20.63 19.00
C VAL A 393 -21.95 19.28 18.29
N ALA A 394 -23.01 19.14 17.52
CA ALA A 394 -23.13 18.05 16.55
C ALA A 394 -23.69 18.60 15.23
N ALA A 395 -23.17 18.08 14.12
CA ALA A 395 -23.58 18.41 12.77
C ALA A 395 -24.06 17.15 12.04
N ALA A 396 -25.02 17.31 11.14
CA ALA A 396 -25.39 16.31 10.14
C ALA A 396 -25.21 16.95 8.76
N LEU A 397 -24.43 16.32 7.90
CA LEU A 397 -24.12 16.79 6.55
C LEU A 397 -24.80 15.86 5.55
N THR A 398 -25.54 16.42 4.60
CA THR A 398 -26.21 15.65 3.54
C THR A 398 -26.21 16.45 2.25
N GLY A 399 -25.46 15.96 1.25
CA GLY A 399 -25.09 16.78 0.08
C GLY A 399 -24.45 18.10 0.50
N ASP A 400 -24.97 19.22 -0.02
CA ASP A 400 -24.50 20.57 0.32
C ASP A 400 -25.13 21.14 1.61
N GLN A 401 -26.05 20.41 2.24
CA GLN A 401 -26.80 20.90 3.39
C GLN A 401 -26.10 20.54 4.70
N VAL A 402 -26.05 21.51 5.61
CA VAL A 402 -25.51 21.36 6.96
C VAL A 402 -26.62 21.58 7.97
N PHE A 403 -26.85 20.61 8.84
CA PHE A 403 -27.76 20.74 9.97
C PHE A 403 -26.96 20.74 11.27
N ALA A 404 -27.39 21.52 12.24
CA ALA A 404 -26.77 21.56 13.56
C ALA A 404 -27.76 21.14 14.63
N LEU A 405 -27.31 20.29 15.56
CA LEU A 405 -28.12 19.84 16.69
C LEU A 405 -28.21 20.96 17.72
N ASN A 406 -29.42 21.48 17.95
CA ASN A 406 -29.65 22.52 18.95
C ASN A 406 -29.81 21.95 20.37
N SER A 407 -30.00 22.82 21.34
CA SER A 407 -30.18 22.44 22.75
C SER A 407 -31.50 21.72 23.08
N ALA A 408 -32.44 21.68 22.14
CA ALA A 408 -33.65 20.88 22.24
C ALA A 408 -33.48 19.47 21.65
N GLY A 409 -32.29 19.13 21.12
CA GLY A 409 -32.03 17.85 20.46
C GLY A 409 -32.64 17.75 19.07
N ILE A 410 -32.85 18.88 18.40
CA ILE A 410 -33.42 18.94 17.04
C ILE A 410 -32.37 19.48 16.08
N PHE A 411 -32.18 18.78 14.96
CA PHE A 411 -31.36 19.26 13.85
C PHE A 411 -32.07 20.42 13.14
N VAL A 412 -31.37 21.56 13.07
CA VAL A 412 -31.84 22.75 12.35
C VAL A 412 -30.88 23.07 11.21
N GLU A 413 -31.43 23.35 10.02
CA GLU A 413 -30.64 23.66 8.83
C GLU A 413 -29.86 24.97 9.02
N ARG A 414 -28.59 24.97 8.61
CA ARG A 414 -27.71 26.13 8.60
C ARG A 414 -27.66 26.74 7.21
N ALA A 415 -28.71 27.45 6.82
CA ALA A 415 -28.74 28.20 5.56
C ALA A 415 -27.74 29.38 5.51
N ASN A 416 -27.21 29.84 6.65
CA ASN A 416 -26.23 30.92 6.73
C ASN A 416 -25.04 30.53 7.60
N ASN A 417 -23.88 30.32 6.95
CA ASN A 417 -22.64 29.93 7.61
C ASN A 417 -22.03 31.05 8.48
N ALA A 418 -22.45 32.30 8.32
CA ALA A 418 -21.97 33.44 9.12
C ALA A 418 -22.60 33.51 10.53
N SER A 419 -23.70 32.81 10.78
CA SER A 419 -24.31 32.72 12.10
C SER A 419 -23.50 31.77 13.00
N PRO A 420 -23.37 32.04 14.33
CA PRO A 420 -22.72 31.12 15.26
C PRO A 420 -23.26 29.70 15.14
N PHE A 421 -22.38 28.70 15.22
CA PHE A 421 -22.79 27.30 15.17
C PHE A 421 -23.70 26.98 16.38
N PRO A 422 -24.91 26.42 16.16
CA PRO A 422 -25.80 26.04 17.26
C PRO A 422 -25.13 25.05 18.23
N LYS A 423 -25.09 25.41 19.51
CA LYS A 423 -24.52 24.59 20.57
C LYS A 423 -25.60 23.64 21.11
N HIS A 424 -25.35 22.34 21.08
CA HIS A 424 -26.24 21.33 21.67
C HIS A 424 -26.25 21.43 23.20
N ARG A 425 -25.07 21.61 23.79
CA ARG A 425 -24.91 21.80 25.24
C ARG A 425 -23.92 22.92 25.52
N THR A 426 -24.14 23.63 26.62
CA THR A 426 -23.21 24.62 27.19
C THR A 426 -23.05 24.38 28.69
N GLY A 427 -21.90 24.77 29.25
CA GLY A 427 -21.59 24.67 30.68
C GLY A 427 -20.24 24.00 30.94
N GLU A 428 -20.00 23.61 32.19
CA GLU A 428 -18.76 22.90 32.55
C GLU A 428 -18.66 21.57 31.81
N LEU A 429 -17.51 21.32 31.17
CA LEU A 429 -17.23 20.09 30.45
C LEU A 429 -16.95 18.94 31.43
N ARG A 430 -17.64 17.82 31.24
CA ARG A 430 -17.45 16.59 32.01
C ARG A 430 -16.33 15.77 31.38
N ALA A 431 -15.81 14.79 32.12
CA ALA A 431 -14.85 13.84 31.55
C ALA A 431 -15.41 13.12 30.31
N ILE A 432 -16.73 12.86 30.31
CA ILE A 432 -17.44 12.22 29.21
C ILE A 432 -18.70 13.05 28.88
N GLU A 433 -18.84 13.43 27.62
CA GLU A 433 -20.03 14.08 27.06
C GLU A 433 -20.71 13.14 26.07
N THR A 434 -21.96 12.76 26.34
CA THR A 434 -22.75 11.90 25.44
C THR A 434 -23.73 12.74 24.63
N VAL A 435 -23.84 12.47 23.34
CA VAL A 435 -24.78 13.14 22.42
C VAL A 435 -25.63 12.11 21.70
N LEU A 436 -26.95 12.26 21.82
CA LEU A 436 -27.94 11.48 21.08
C LEU A 436 -28.38 12.31 19.88
N MET A 437 -28.03 11.86 18.67
CA MET A 437 -28.32 12.56 17.42
C MET A 437 -29.62 12.06 16.80
N LEU A 438 -29.85 10.75 16.82
CA LEU A 438 -31.11 10.11 16.44
C LEU A 438 -31.48 9.07 17.50
N ASP A 439 -32.76 9.02 17.88
CA ASP A 439 -33.28 8.05 18.84
C ASP A 439 -34.42 7.24 18.23
N ALA A 440 -34.13 6.01 17.85
CA ALA A 440 -35.10 5.05 17.33
C ALA A 440 -35.93 5.60 16.13
N VAL A 441 -35.30 6.40 15.27
CA VAL A 441 -35.96 7.05 14.13
C VAL A 441 -36.20 6.04 13.02
N VAL A 442 -37.43 5.99 12.49
CA VAL A 442 -37.79 5.16 11.33
C VAL A 442 -37.92 6.07 10.10
N PRO A 443 -36.97 6.04 9.14
CA PRO A 443 -36.97 6.93 7.98
C PRO A 443 -38.26 6.91 7.15
N GLU A 444 -38.84 5.74 6.92
CA GLU A 444 -40.06 5.57 6.12
C GLU A 444 -41.24 6.35 6.72
N SER A 445 -41.32 6.44 8.05
CA SER A 445 -42.37 7.22 8.74
C SER A 445 -42.28 8.72 8.48
N LEU A 446 -41.12 9.19 8.01
CA LEU A 446 -40.83 10.56 7.60
C LEU A 446 -40.89 10.75 6.08
N GLY A 447 -41.21 9.69 5.32
CA GLY A 447 -41.19 9.70 3.86
C GLY A 447 -39.79 9.66 3.25
N ILE A 448 -38.78 9.25 4.03
CA ILE A 448 -37.39 9.13 3.58
C ILE A 448 -37.15 7.69 3.14
N THR A 449 -36.80 7.50 1.86
CA THR A 449 -36.48 6.19 1.28
C THR A 449 -35.00 6.04 0.90
N GLU A 450 -34.31 7.17 0.77
CA GLU A 450 -32.89 7.25 0.45
C GLU A 450 -32.32 8.48 1.15
N LEU A 451 -31.15 8.34 1.78
CA LEU A 451 -30.48 9.44 2.44
C LEU A 451 -29.03 9.06 2.76
N ASP A 452 -28.09 9.90 2.38
CA ASP A 452 -26.70 9.81 2.84
C ASP A 452 -26.42 10.95 3.85
N VAL A 453 -26.01 10.59 5.07
CA VAL A 453 -25.67 11.53 6.15
C VAL A 453 -24.34 11.20 6.80
N ASP A 454 -23.52 12.25 6.92
CA ASP A 454 -22.32 12.27 7.75
C ASP A 454 -22.58 13.04 9.04
N PHE A 455 -22.41 12.40 10.20
CA PHE A 455 -22.49 13.09 11.48
C PHE A 455 -21.10 13.45 12.01
N LEU A 456 -20.94 14.70 12.41
CA LEU A 456 -19.78 15.21 13.12
C LEU A 456 -20.16 15.59 14.54
N LEU A 457 -19.29 15.27 15.49
CA LEU A 457 -19.45 15.53 16.91
C LEU A 457 -18.19 16.22 17.43
N GLY A 458 -18.35 17.28 18.21
CA GLY A 458 -17.20 18.01 18.74
C GLY A 458 -17.50 18.85 19.96
N TYR A 459 -16.44 19.40 20.55
CA TYR A 459 -16.52 20.30 21.69
C TYR A 459 -15.57 21.49 21.53
N GLY A 460 -15.85 22.56 22.27
CA GLY A 460 -15.01 23.74 22.35
C GLY A 460 -15.09 24.40 23.73
N LEU A 461 -14.21 25.37 23.97
CA LEU A 461 -14.17 26.14 25.21
C LEU A 461 -14.84 27.50 25.01
N ASP A 462 -15.54 28.02 26.01
CA ASP A 462 -16.15 29.35 25.91
C ASP A 462 -15.08 30.47 25.91
N SER A 463 -13.86 30.18 26.37
CA SER A 463 -12.71 31.07 26.29
C SER A 463 -12.18 31.27 24.86
N ASP A 464 -12.43 30.31 23.97
CA ASP A 464 -12.10 30.36 22.54
C ASP A 464 -13.17 29.62 21.71
N PRO A 465 -14.32 30.25 21.46
CA PRO A 465 -15.45 29.60 20.81
C PRO A 465 -15.26 29.34 19.31
N SER A 466 -14.18 29.85 18.70
CA SER A 466 -13.78 29.56 17.32
C SER A 466 -13.09 28.20 17.17
N THR A 467 -12.53 27.68 18.25
CA THR A 467 -11.79 26.42 18.27
C THR A 467 -12.71 25.28 18.67
N ILE A 468 -12.97 24.38 17.73
CA ILE A 468 -13.75 23.16 17.91
C ILE A 468 -12.87 21.97 17.61
N PHE A 469 -12.84 21.00 18.53
CA PHE A 469 -12.23 19.69 18.33
C PHE A 469 -13.32 18.69 17.96
N TYR A 470 -13.21 18.06 16.79
CA TYR A 470 -14.25 17.18 16.25
C TYR A 470 -13.63 15.96 15.54
N ASN A 471 -14.41 14.91 15.29
CA ASN A 471 -13.94 13.68 14.65
C ASN A 471 -13.49 13.91 13.21
N SER A 472 -12.37 13.28 12.80
CA SER A 472 -11.89 13.34 11.42
C SER A 472 -12.72 12.50 10.47
N THR A 473 -13.16 11.32 10.93
CA THR A 473 -14.01 10.41 10.16
C THR A 473 -15.44 10.55 10.65
N PRO A 474 -16.41 10.89 9.78
CA PRO A 474 -17.80 11.05 10.20
C PRO A 474 -18.41 9.72 10.67
N ILE A 475 -19.41 9.81 11.55
CA ILE A 475 -20.31 8.69 11.78
C ILE A 475 -21.21 8.61 10.56
N LYS A 476 -20.99 7.59 9.72
CA LYS A 476 -21.73 7.42 8.47
C LYS A 476 -23.07 6.73 8.71
N MET A 477 -24.12 7.24 8.07
CA MET A 477 -25.42 6.59 7.97
C MET A 477 -25.97 6.79 6.55
N VAL A 478 -26.20 5.68 5.88
CA VAL A 478 -26.79 5.61 4.54
C VAL A 478 -28.09 4.81 4.64
N ILE A 479 -29.17 5.41 4.16
CA ILE A 479 -30.47 4.78 3.97
C ILE A 479 -30.58 4.49 2.48
N GLU A 480 -30.77 3.22 2.14
CA GLU A 480 -30.96 2.77 0.77
C GLU A 480 -32.30 2.04 0.66
N PRO A 481 -32.91 2.00 -0.53
CA PRO A 481 -34.06 1.15 -0.78
C PRO A 481 -33.67 -0.30 -0.48
N SER A 482 -34.53 -1.02 0.25
CA SER A 482 -34.43 -2.47 0.31
C SER A 482 -34.52 -3.00 -1.12
N THR A 483 -33.44 -3.63 -1.61
CA THR A 483 -33.44 -4.28 -2.94
C THR A 483 -34.64 -5.24 -3.02
N PRO A 484 -35.45 -5.20 -4.08
CA PRO A 484 -36.57 -6.12 -4.26
C PRO A 484 -36.19 -7.61 -4.20
#